data_AF-A0A165MDZ4-F1
#
_entry.id   AF-A0A165MDZ4-F1
#
_cell.length_a   1.000
_cell.length_b   1.000
_cell.length_c   1.000
_cell.angle_alpha   90.00
_cell.angle_beta   90.00
_cell.angle_gamma   90.00
#
_symmetry.space_group_name_H-M   'P 1'
#
loop_
_entity.id
_entity.type
_entity.pdbx_description
1 polymer ?
#
loop_
_entity_poly.entity_id
_entity_poly.type
_entity_poly.pdbx_seq_one_letter_code
_entity_poly.pdbx_strand_id
1 'polypeptide(L)'
;MSSDSERTTVRTYIPAYQKEQWQAHAEELDMSQSEFVRTMVQAGRSGFEPVASETTESDAAESESEEPRSPDATPGGDGLEDRVREILADGDYYEWDDLLAELTDDIEERLEETLQELQSNNEVQYSGRHGGYVRDE
;
A
#
# COMPACT_ATOMS: atom_id res chain seq x y z
N MET A 1 -11.17 -34.83 -17.91
CA MET A 1 -11.86 -33.69 -17.28
C MET A 1 -11.10 -32.46 -17.73
N SER A 2 -11.67 -31.67 -18.64
CA SER A 2 -11.03 -30.45 -19.13
C SER A 2 -11.26 -29.38 -18.08
N SER A 3 -10.19 -28.99 -17.37
CA SER A 3 -10.27 -27.90 -16.40
C SER A 3 -10.67 -26.62 -17.11
N ASP A 4 -11.82 -26.09 -16.74
CA ASP A 4 -12.31 -24.79 -17.14
C ASP A 4 -11.28 -23.73 -16.72
N SER A 5 -10.40 -23.35 -17.65
CA SER A 5 -9.31 -22.39 -17.42
C SER A 5 -9.76 -21.03 -17.95
N GLU A 6 -10.90 -20.58 -17.45
CA GLU A 6 -11.42 -19.26 -17.81
C GLU A 6 -10.42 -18.19 -17.34
N ARG A 7 -9.94 -17.38 -18.27
CA ARG A 7 -8.99 -16.31 -18.00
C ARG A 7 -9.76 -15.02 -17.77
N THR A 8 -9.69 -14.48 -16.57
CA THR A 8 -10.21 -13.15 -16.25
C THR A 8 -9.08 -12.12 -16.18
N THR A 9 -9.40 -10.86 -16.49
CA THR A 9 -8.44 -9.75 -16.42
C THR A 9 -8.54 -9.06 -15.06
N VAL A 10 -7.41 -8.88 -14.40
CA VAL A 10 -7.29 -8.11 -13.16
C VAL A 10 -6.68 -6.76 -13.51
N ARG A 11 -7.27 -5.66 -13.02
CA ARG A 11 -6.75 -4.30 -13.20
C ARG A 11 -6.58 -3.63 -11.85
N THR A 12 -5.44 -2.99 -11.65
CA THR A 12 -5.11 -2.20 -10.46
C THR A 12 -4.39 -0.93 -10.88
N TYR A 13 -4.34 0.07 -10.00
CA TYR A 13 -3.62 1.32 -10.21
C TYR A 13 -2.28 1.27 -9.48
N ILE A 14 -1.24 1.76 -10.15
CA ILE A 14 0.11 1.88 -9.61
C ILE A 14 0.68 3.24 -9.97
N PRO A 15 1.58 3.81 -9.14
CA PRO A 15 2.32 5.01 -9.53
C PRO A 15 3.05 4.82 -10.86
N ALA A 16 3.09 5.88 -11.69
CA ALA A 16 3.66 5.81 -13.03
C ALA A 16 5.13 5.33 -13.03
N TYR A 17 5.95 5.84 -12.10
CA TYR A 17 7.35 5.45 -11.98
C TYR A 17 7.54 3.96 -11.69
N GLN A 18 6.61 3.33 -10.98
CA GLN A 18 6.69 1.92 -10.62
C GLN A 18 6.38 1.03 -11.84
N LYS A 19 5.43 1.46 -12.67
CA LYS A 19 5.17 0.83 -13.97
C LYS A 19 6.39 0.86 -14.88
N GLU A 20 7.08 2.01 -14.93
CA GLU A 20 8.28 2.19 -15.75
C GLU A 20 9.41 1.25 -15.31
N GLN A 21 9.64 1.13 -13.99
CA GLN A 21 10.62 0.18 -13.47
C GLN A 21 10.26 -1.27 -13.82
N TRP A 22 9.01 -1.68 -13.64
CA TRP A 22 8.58 -3.05 -14.00
C TRP A 22 8.71 -3.32 -15.50
N GLN A 23 8.46 -2.33 -16.34
CA GLN A 23 8.67 -2.46 -17.78
C GLN A 23 10.14 -2.70 -18.10
N ALA A 24 11.05 -1.92 -17.51
CA ALA A 24 12.49 -2.10 -17.70
C ALA A 24 12.97 -3.49 -17.24
N HIS A 25 12.47 -3.98 -16.10
CA HIS A 25 12.80 -5.32 -15.61
C HIS A 25 12.21 -6.44 -16.48
N ALA A 26 11.02 -6.26 -17.02
CA ALA A 26 10.44 -7.21 -17.95
C ALA A 26 11.26 -7.30 -19.25
N GLU A 27 11.73 -6.16 -19.75
CA GLU A 27 12.64 -6.10 -20.92
C GLU A 27 13.98 -6.78 -20.63
N GLU A 28 14.57 -6.59 -19.44
CA GLU A 28 15.80 -7.27 -19.02
C GLU A 28 15.65 -8.80 -18.99
N LEU A 29 14.46 -9.28 -18.64
CA LEU A 29 14.15 -10.71 -18.56
C LEU A 29 13.59 -11.30 -19.86
N ASP A 30 13.48 -10.50 -20.94
CA ASP A 30 12.84 -10.87 -22.21
C ASP A 30 11.38 -11.37 -22.04
N MET A 31 10.66 -10.77 -21.09
CA MET A 31 9.30 -11.14 -20.72
C MET A 31 8.31 -10.03 -21.06
N SER A 32 7.04 -10.40 -21.29
CA SER A 32 5.98 -9.40 -21.37
C SER A 32 5.69 -8.80 -20.00
N GLN A 33 5.25 -7.53 -19.95
CA GLN A 33 4.88 -6.85 -18.70
C GLN A 33 3.85 -7.65 -17.88
N SER A 34 2.84 -8.24 -18.54
CA SER A 34 1.81 -9.05 -17.87
C SER A 34 2.39 -10.35 -17.28
N GLU A 35 3.38 -10.94 -17.93
CA GLU A 35 4.03 -12.16 -17.45
C GLU A 35 4.98 -11.86 -16.28
N PHE A 36 5.71 -10.75 -16.35
CA PHE A 36 6.53 -10.25 -15.25
C PHE A 36 5.69 -9.99 -13.98
N VAL A 37 4.58 -9.25 -14.12
CA VAL A 37 3.65 -8.97 -13.02
C VAL A 37 3.08 -10.28 -12.44
N ARG A 38 2.70 -11.23 -13.30
CA ARG A 38 2.21 -12.54 -12.85
C ARG A 38 3.24 -13.28 -11.99
N THR A 39 4.50 -13.32 -12.42
CA THR A 39 5.58 -13.97 -11.68
C THR A 39 5.83 -13.29 -10.34
N MET A 40 5.83 -11.96 -10.30
CA MET A 40 6.01 -11.20 -9.06
C MET A 40 4.88 -11.47 -8.06
N VAL A 41 3.63 -11.47 -8.52
CA VAL A 41 2.46 -11.77 -7.67
C VAL A 41 2.47 -13.22 -7.18
N GLN A 42 2.85 -14.16 -8.05
CA GLN A 42 2.99 -15.57 -7.68
C GLN A 42 4.07 -15.77 -6.62
N ALA A 43 5.23 -15.11 -6.79
CA ALA A 43 6.33 -15.16 -5.81
C ALA A 43 5.93 -14.51 -4.47
N GLY A 44 5.24 -13.37 -4.51
CA GLY A 44 4.71 -12.72 -3.30
C GLY A 44 3.70 -13.60 -2.56
N ARG A 45 2.81 -14.28 -3.29
CA ARG A 45 1.80 -15.17 -2.70
C ARG A 45 2.39 -16.44 -2.06
N SER A 46 3.54 -16.94 -2.53
CA SER A 46 4.21 -18.09 -1.90
C SER A 46 4.62 -17.83 -0.44
N GLY A 47 4.78 -16.57 -0.02
CA GLY A 47 5.00 -16.21 1.38
C GLY A 47 3.73 -16.18 2.25
N PHE A 48 2.55 -16.37 1.64
CA PHE A 48 1.23 -16.31 2.28
C PHE A 48 0.47 -17.64 2.22
N GLU A 49 1.15 -18.76 1.92
CA GLU A 49 0.50 -20.07 2.01
C GLU A 49 0.16 -20.37 3.48
N PRO A 50 -1.13 -20.53 3.85
CA PRO A 50 -1.49 -20.99 5.18
C PRO A 50 -0.99 -22.42 5.31
N VAL A 51 -0.05 -22.65 6.23
CA VAL A 51 0.36 -23.99 6.62
C VAL A 51 -0.90 -24.75 7.06
N ALA A 52 -1.33 -25.71 6.25
CA ALA A 52 -2.42 -26.59 6.62
C ALA A 52 -2.00 -27.32 7.90
N SER A 53 -2.78 -27.11 8.96
CA SER A 53 -2.55 -27.55 10.33
C SER A 53 -2.06 -28.98 10.43
N GLU A 54 -0.85 -29.17 10.95
CA GLU A 54 -0.48 -30.36 11.70
C GLU A 54 -0.06 -29.91 13.10
N THR A 55 -0.93 -30.22 14.05
CA THR A 55 -0.74 -30.12 15.50
C THR A 55 0.62 -30.67 15.93
N THR A 56 1.46 -29.88 16.57
CA THR A 56 2.38 -30.37 17.62
C THR A 56 2.69 -29.22 18.57
N GLU A 57 2.20 -29.39 19.79
CA GLU A 57 2.60 -28.67 20.99
C GLU A 57 4.10 -28.85 21.21
N SER A 58 4.86 -27.76 21.35
CA SER A 58 6.17 -27.74 21.99
C SER A 58 6.56 -26.32 22.37
N ASP A 59 6.32 -26.02 23.64
CA ASP A 59 7.12 -25.25 24.58
C ASP A 59 8.31 -24.45 24.00
N ALA A 60 8.20 -23.12 24.04
CA ALA A 60 9.33 -22.21 24.02
C ALA A 60 9.00 -21.01 24.91
N ALA A 61 9.40 -21.13 26.18
CA ALA A 61 9.61 -20.00 27.06
C ALA A 61 10.79 -19.17 26.53
N GLU A 62 10.60 -17.86 26.26
CA GLU A 62 11.63 -16.80 26.32
C GLU A 62 10.87 -15.47 26.55
N SER A 63 10.92 -14.93 27.77
CA SER A 63 11.76 -13.79 28.16
C SER A 63 11.28 -12.44 27.65
N GLU A 64 10.63 -11.72 28.56
CA GLU A 64 10.75 -10.29 28.82
C GLU A 64 11.75 -9.51 27.94
N SER A 65 11.21 -8.59 27.13
CA SER A 65 11.90 -7.39 26.68
C SER A 65 10.84 -6.35 26.36
N GLU A 66 10.41 -5.64 27.39
CA GLU A 66 9.71 -4.37 27.26
C GLU A 66 10.70 -3.37 26.66
N GLU A 67 10.75 -3.28 25.32
CA GLU A 67 11.44 -2.18 24.67
C GLU A 67 10.66 -0.88 24.95
N PRO A 68 11.31 0.20 25.41
CA PRO A 68 10.66 1.48 25.55
C PRO A 68 10.20 1.94 24.17
N ARG A 69 8.88 2.12 24.03
CA ARG A 69 8.24 2.75 22.88
C ARG A 69 8.93 4.09 22.63
N SER A 70 9.89 4.09 21.71
CA SER A 70 10.44 5.32 21.18
C SER A 70 9.32 5.95 20.36
N PRO A 71 8.92 7.21 20.61
CA PRO A 71 8.10 7.95 19.67
C PRO A 71 9.01 8.34 18.50
N ASP A 72 9.49 7.33 17.76
CA ASP A 72 10.11 7.57 16.47
C ASP A 72 8.93 7.83 15.54
N ALA A 73 8.66 9.12 15.34
CA ALA A 73 7.77 9.60 14.31
C ALA A 73 8.36 9.19 12.95
N THR A 74 8.18 7.92 12.58
CA THR A 74 8.34 7.45 11.22
C THR A 74 7.08 7.92 10.48
N PRO A 75 7.17 8.89 9.55
CA PRO A 75 6.04 9.33 8.77
C PRO A 75 5.75 8.24 7.73
N GLY A 76 4.96 7.22 8.10
CA GLY A 76 4.43 6.26 7.12
C GLY A 76 4.34 4.80 7.55
N GLY A 77 4.68 4.43 8.79
CA GLY A 77 4.54 3.04 9.28
C GLY A 77 3.32 2.87 10.18
N ASP A 78 3.42 3.38 11.40
CA ASP A 78 2.43 3.16 12.47
C ASP A 78 1.08 3.85 12.22
N GLY A 79 1.06 4.99 11.52
CA GLY A 79 -0.16 5.77 11.31
C GLY A 79 -1.22 5.07 10.48
N LEU A 80 -0.80 4.22 9.52
CA LEU A 80 -1.75 3.49 8.67
C LEU A 80 -2.48 2.39 9.47
N GLU A 81 -1.74 1.64 10.30
CA GLU A 81 -2.35 0.58 11.10
C GLU A 81 -3.34 1.14 12.12
N ASP A 82 -2.98 2.22 12.80
CA ASP A 82 -3.87 2.90 13.74
C ASP A 82 -5.09 3.47 13.04
N ARG A 83 -4.94 4.02 11.82
CA ARG A 83 -6.06 4.51 11.01
C ARG A 83 -7.01 3.40 10.58
N VAL A 84 -6.49 2.27 10.13
CA VAL A 84 -7.32 1.09 9.79
C VAL A 84 -8.09 0.61 11.03
N ARG A 85 -7.44 0.57 12.21
CA ARG A 85 -8.12 0.22 13.47
C ARG A 85 -9.21 1.22 13.84
N GLU A 86 -9.00 2.52 13.61
CA GLU A 86 -10.00 3.57 13.86
C GLU A 86 -11.23 3.41 12.96
N ILE A 87 -11.05 3.27 11.65
CA ILE A 87 -12.16 3.11 10.70
C ILE A 87 -12.97 1.85 11.03
N LEU A 88 -12.27 0.74 11.30
CA LEU A 88 -12.91 -0.53 11.65
C LEU A 88 -13.53 -0.52 13.06
N ALA A 89 -13.21 0.44 13.93
CA ALA A 89 -13.83 0.53 15.26
C ALA A 89 -15.27 1.06 15.20
N ASP A 90 -15.64 1.80 14.14
CA ASP A 90 -16.95 2.45 14.01
C ASP A 90 -18.04 1.50 13.43
N GLY A 91 -17.66 0.36 12.85
CA GLY A 91 -18.58 -0.58 12.21
C GLY A 91 -18.24 -2.06 12.39
N ASP A 92 -19.21 -2.95 12.18
CA ASP A 92 -19.01 -4.40 12.28
C ASP A 92 -18.16 -4.96 11.12
N TYR A 93 -18.26 -4.40 9.91
CA TYR A 93 -17.46 -4.78 8.75
C TYR A 93 -17.41 -3.66 7.70
N TYR A 94 -16.34 -3.65 6.91
CA TYR A 94 -16.18 -2.82 5.71
C TYR A 94 -15.82 -3.70 4.52
N GLU A 95 -16.40 -3.42 3.35
CA GLU A 95 -15.89 -3.99 2.10
C GLU A 95 -14.56 -3.32 1.73
N TRP A 96 -13.76 -3.99 0.91
CA TRP A 96 -12.42 -3.49 0.55
C TRP A 96 -12.46 -2.09 -0.08
N ASP A 97 -13.37 -1.88 -1.03
CA ASP A 97 -13.51 -0.59 -1.72
C ASP A 97 -13.96 0.53 -0.76
N ASP A 98 -14.82 0.23 0.21
CA ASP A 98 -15.27 1.21 1.22
C ASP A 98 -14.14 1.58 2.19
N LEU A 99 -13.40 0.59 2.70
CA LEU A 99 -12.24 0.83 3.56
C LEU A 99 -11.16 1.64 2.85
N LEU A 100 -10.93 1.36 1.56
CA LEU A 100 -9.97 2.10 0.75
C LEU A 100 -10.44 3.55 0.50
N ALA A 101 -11.73 3.75 0.25
CA ALA A 101 -12.30 5.08 0.07
C ALA A 101 -12.15 5.92 1.33
N GLU A 102 -12.58 5.40 2.49
CA GLU A 102 -12.45 6.09 3.79
C GLU A 102 -11.00 6.42 4.15
N LEU A 103 -10.08 5.50 3.86
CA LEU A 103 -8.66 5.73 4.11
C LEU A 103 -8.07 6.81 3.17
N THR A 104 -8.52 6.84 1.92
CA THR A 104 -8.00 7.80 0.92
C THR A 104 -8.57 9.19 1.17
N ASP A 105 -9.85 9.31 1.54
CA ASP A 105 -10.51 10.58 1.83
C ASP A 105 -9.77 11.35 2.94
N ASP A 106 -9.44 10.67 4.05
CA ASP A 106 -8.65 11.26 5.15
C ASP A 106 -7.24 11.72 4.71
N ILE A 107 -6.60 10.97 3.81
CA ILE A 107 -5.29 11.36 3.25
C ILE A 107 -5.44 12.56 2.32
N GLU A 108 -6.52 12.63 1.53
CA GLU A 108 -6.84 13.74 0.64
C GLU A 108 -7.11 15.02 1.44
N GLU A 109 -7.87 14.95 2.53
CA GLU A 109 -8.12 16.06 3.45
C GLU A 109 -6.81 16.58 4.06
N ARG A 110 -5.99 15.70 4.65
CA ARG A 110 -4.70 16.10 5.23
C ARG A 110 -3.74 16.70 4.19
N LEU A 111 -3.77 16.18 2.97
CA LEU A 111 -2.98 16.72 1.87
C LEU A 111 -3.45 18.13 1.49
N GLU A 112 -4.77 18.36 1.41
CA GLU A 112 -5.36 19.67 1.12
C GLU A 112 -4.97 20.69 2.20
N GLU A 113 -5.12 20.33 3.49
CA GLU A 113 -4.73 21.20 4.61
C GLU A 113 -3.24 21.55 4.57
N THR A 114 -2.38 20.55 4.36
CA THR A 114 -0.93 20.76 4.27
C THR A 114 -0.57 21.68 3.10
N LEU A 115 -1.18 21.48 1.94
CA LEU A 115 -0.95 22.34 0.76
C LEU A 115 -1.48 23.76 0.97
N GLN A 116 -2.55 23.94 1.73
CA GLN A 116 -3.07 25.26 2.08
C GLN A 116 -2.14 25.99 3.04
N GLU A 117 -1.57 25.30 4.03
CA GLU A 117 -0.58 25.87 4.95
C GLU A 117 0.70 26.31 4.20
N LEU A 118 1.27 25.41 3.38
CA LEU A 118 2.46 25.70 2.59
C LEU A 118 2.25 26.86 1.59
N GLN A 119 1.05 26.97 1.01
CA GLN A 119 0.70 28.12 0.16
C GLN A 119 0.59 29.43 0.95
N SER A 120 0.02 29.37 2.16
CA SER A 120 -0.07 30.54 3.04
C SER A 120 1.31 31.05 3.47
N ASN A 121 2.28 30.14 3.60
CA ASN A 121 3.68 30.45 3.91
C ASN A 121 4.50 30.89 2.68
N ASN A 122 3.91 30.91 1.48
CA ASN A 122 4.63 31.13 0.21
C ASN A 122 5.79 30.14 0.01
N GLU A 123 5.59 28.87 0.35
CA GLU A 123 6.57 27.80 0.09
C GLU A 123 6.19 26.96 -1.14
N VAL A 124 4.89 26.90 -1.44
CA VAL A 124 4.32 26.16 -2.57
C VAL A 124 3.25 27.01 -3.24
N GLN A 125 3.07 26.90 -4.55
CA GLN A 125 2.03 27.59 -5.32
C GLN A 125 1.41 26.66 -6.37
N TYR A 126 0.10 26.78 -6.61
CA TYR A 126 -0.56 26.08 -7.71
C TYR A 126 -0.18 26.68 -9.07
N SER A 127 0.43 25.87 -9.94
CA SER A 127 0.74 26.20 -11.33
C SER A 127 -0.33 25.64 -12.27
N GLY A 128 -1.29 26.49 -12.64
CA GLY A 128 -2.35 26.12 -13.59
C GLY A 128 -1.85 25.70 -14.98
N ARG A 129 -0.63 26.12 -15.38
CA ARG A 129 -0.02 25.71 -16.66
C ARG A 129 0.44 24.26 -16.64
N HIS A 130 0.91 23.78 -15.50
CA HIS A 130 1.40 22.42 -15.32
C HIS A 130 0.34 21.50 -14.69
N GLY A 131 -0.80 22.06 -14.26
CA GLY A 131 -1.89 21.32 -13.64
C GLY A 131 -1.52 20.74 -12.28
N GLY A 132 -0.64 21.40 -11.53
CA GLY A 132 -0.11 20.90 -10.26
C GLY A 132 0.58 21.98 -9.44
N TYR A 133 1.31 21.58 -8.41
CA TYR A 133 1.97 22.51 -7.47
C TYR A 133 3.47 22.64 -7.77
N VAL A 134 4.01 23.85 -7.61
CA VAL A 134 5.45 24.17 -7.71
C VAL A 134 5.92 24.77 -6.39
N ARG A 135 7.20 24.61 -6.05
CA ARG A 135 7.78 25.33 -4.90
C ARG A 135 8.01 26.79 -5.26
N ASP A 136 7.70 27.68 -4.32
CA ASP A 136 8.13 29.08 -4.36
C ASP A 136 9.59 29.13 -3.90
N GLU A 137 10.44 29.87 -4.62
CA GLU A 137 11.89 30.00 -4.36
C GLU A 137 12.26 31.34 -3.73
#